data_AF-A3CA83-F1
#
_entry.id   AF-A3CA83-F1
#
_cell.length_a   1.000
_cell.length_b   1.000
_cell.length_c   1.000
_cell.angle_alpha   90.00
_cell.angle_beta   90.00
_cell.angle_gamma   90.00
#
_symmetry.space_group_name_H-M   'P 1'
#
loop_
_entity.id
_entity.type
_entity.pdbx_description
1 polymer ?
#
loop_
_entity_poly.entity_id
_entity_poly.type
_entity_poly.pdbx_seq_one_letter_code
_entity_poly.pdbx_strand_id
1 'polypeptide(L)'
;MAAREADVLLRTTKNGSNCLHIACIHGHLKFCKDALEINQSSLLAAVNSYGETPLLAAVTSGHTALASELLRCCSESGLGDVILKQDGSGCNALHHAIRCGHKDLALELIAKEPALSRAVNKDNESPMFIAMMRDFADIFEKLLAIPDSSDVGCKGFNALHAAVRSGNAGEIL
;
A
#
# COMPACT_ATOMS: atom_id res chain seq x y z
N MET A 1 -34.90 0.08 -4.86
CA MET A 1 -34.01 -1.04 -4.55
C MET A 1 -32.59 -0.56 -4.27
N ALA A 2 -32.01 0.27 -5.15
CA ALA A 2 -30.64 0.81 -5.02
C ALA A 2 -30.22 1.33 -3.61
N ALA A 3 -31.08 2.07 -2.90
CA ALA A 3 -30.70 2.57 -1.56
C ALA A 3 -30.47 1.47 -0.52
N ARG A 4 -31.22 0.35 -0.60
CA ARG A 4 -31.01 -0.80 0.29
C ARG A 4 -29.77 -1.61 -0.08
N GLU A 5 -29.45 -1.67 -1.38
CA GLU A 5 -28.24 -2.31 -1.90
C GLU A 5 -26.99 -1.54 -1.48
N ALA A 6 -27.03 -0.21 -1.51
CA ALA A 6 -25.93 0.62 -1.03
C ALA A 6 -25.70 0.48 0.48
N ASP A 7 -26.78 0.43 1.28
CA ASP A 7 -26.70 0.32 2.74
C ASP A 7 -26.12 -1.02 3.20
N VAL A 8 -26.50 -2.13 2.55
CA VAL A 8 -25.97 -3.45 2.93
C VAL A 8 -24.46 -3.57 2.71
N LEU A 9 -23.91 -2.88 1.71
CA LEU A 9 -22.47 -2.87 1.43
C LEU A 9 -21.66 -2.12 2.50
N LEU A 10 -22.27 -1.15 3.17
CA LEU A 10 -21.63 -0.34 4.22
C LEU A 10 -21.60 -1.04 5.59
N ARG A 11 -22.25 -2.19 5.73
CA ARG A 11 -22.21 -2.96 6.98
C ARG A 11 -20.80 -3.51 7.23
N THR A 12 -20.40 -3.49 8.49
CA THR A 12 -19.08 -3.94 8.92
C THR A 12 -19.15 -5.16 9.83
N THR A 13 -18.08 -5.95 9.83
CA THR A 13 -17.86 -7.02 10.81
C THR A 13 -17.51 -6.43 12.18
N LYS A 14 -17.35 -7.29 13.20
CA LYS A 14 -16.86 -6.88 14.54
C LYS A 14 -15.50 -6.17 14.49
N ASN A 15 -14.68 -6.46 13.47
CA ASN A 15 -13.38 -5.85 13.26
C ASN A 15 -13.45 -4.61 12.37
N GLY A 16 -14.65 -4.06 12.09
CA GLY A 16 -14.81 -2.89 11.22
C GLY A 16 -14.65 -3.18 9.72
N SER A 17 -14.29 -4.40 9.32
CA SER A 17 -14.15 -4.76 7.89
C SER A 17 -15.50 -4.70 7.17
N ASN A 18 -15.59 -3.89 6.11
CA ASN A 18 -16.72 -3.91 5.17
C ASN A 18 -16.59 -5.07 4.16
N CYS A 19 -17.54 -5.18 3.23
CA CYS A 19 -17.53 -6.22 2.21
C CYS A 19 -16.26 -6.19 1.32
N LEU A 20 -15.73 -5.00 1.00
CA LEU A 20 -14.51 -4.88 0.21
C LEU A 20 -13.29 -5.41 0.95
N HIS A 21 -13.11 -5.14 2.24
CA HIS A 21 -12.01 -5.73 3.00
C HIS A 21 -12.01 -7.26 2.89
N ILE A 22 -13.18 -7.89 3.08
CA ILE A 22 -13.34 -9.35 3.00
C ILE A 22 -13.02 -9.84 1.58
N ALA A 23 -13.59 -9.19 0.57
CA ALA A 23 -13.35 -9.52 -0.82
C ALA A 23 -11.86 -9.34 -1.21
N CYS A 24 -11.18 -8.35 -0.64
CA CYS A 24 -9.76 -8.09 -0.83
C CYS A 24 -8.89 -9.18 -0.22
N ILE A 25 -9.22 -9.64 1.00
CA ILE A 25 -8.51 -10.74 1.66
C ILE A 25 -8.61 -12.04 0.84
N HIS A 26 -9.77 -12.27 0.20
CA HIS A 26 -10.03 -13.49 -0.59
C HIS A 26 -9.84 -13.32 -2.10
N GLY A 27 -9.39 -12.17 -2.59
CA GLY A 27 -9.08 -11.95 -4.01
C GLY A 27 -10.29 -11.93 -4.94
N HIS A 28 -11.47 -11.55 -4.45
CA HIS A 28 -12.72 -11.55 -5.22
C HIS A 28 -12.82 -10.34 -6.15
N LEU A 29 -11.96 -10.27 -7.17
CA LEU A 29 -11.83 -9.14 -8.09
C LEU A 29 -13.16 -8.71 -8.71
N LYS A 30 -13.93 -9.67 -9.23
CA LYS A 30 -15.22 -9.38 -9.87
C LYS A 30 -16.20 -8.73 -8.89
N PHE A 31 -16.32 -9.30 -7.69
CA PHE A 31 -17.19 -8.74 -6.66
C PHE A 31 -16.77 -7.32 -6.26
N CYS A 32 -15.46 -7.06 -6.13
CA CYS A 32 -14.97 -5.71 -5.83
C CYS A 32 -15.39 -4.71 -6.92
N LYS A 33 -15.27 -5.07 -8.21
CA LYS A 33 -15.73 -4.21 -9.32
C LYS A 33 -17.22 -3.90 -9.22
N ASP A 34 -18.04 -4.94 -9.09
CA ASP A 34 -19.50 -4.80 -8.99
C ASP A 34 -19.91 -3.95 -7.77
N ALA A 35 -19.25 -4.12 -6.63
CA ALA A 35 -19.53 -3.35 -5.41
C ALA A 35 -19.10 -1.87 -5.53
N LEU A 36 -17.99 -1.59 -6.22
CA LEU A 36 -17.50 -0.23 -6.44
C LEU A 36 -18.42 0.56 -7.38
N GLU A 37 -19.05 -0.09 -8.36
CA GLU A 37 -20.07 0.53 -9.22
C GLU A 37 -21.30 1.03 -8.42
N ILE A 38 -21.60 0.38 -7.29
CA ILE A 38 -22.74 0.74 -6.43
C ILE A 38 -22.35 1.84 -5.43
N ASN A 39 -21.20 1.71 -4.76
CA ASN A 39 -20.76 2.66 -3.73
C ASN A 39 -19.23 2.76 -3.60
N GLN A 40 -18.58 3.42 -4.55
CA GLN A 40 -17.13 3.52 -4.62
C GLN A 40 -16.50 4.20 -3.39
N SER A 41 -16.83 5.47 -3.13
CA SER A 41 -16.06 6.31 -2.20
C SER A 41 -16.12 5.82 -0.75
N SER A 42 -17.31 5.46 -0.26
CA SER A 42 -17.48 5.02 1.13
C SER A 42 -16.86 3.64 1.37
N LEU A 43 -16.89 2.76 0.37
CA LEU A 43 -16.29 1.43 0.51
C LEU A 43 -14.76 1.49 0.50
N LEU A 44 -14.16 2.29 -0.37
CA LEU A 44 -12.70 2.46 -0.47
C LEU A 44 -12.12 3.19 0.75
N ALA A 45 -12.82 4.20 1.27
CA ALA A 45 -12.32 5.02 2.38
C ALA A 45 -12.47 4.38 3.77
N ALA A 46 -13.22 3.27 3.88
CA ALA A 46 -13.43 2.59 5.16
C ALA A 46 -12.12 2.02 5.71
N VAL A 47 -11.97 2.04 7.04
CA VAL A 47 -10.80 1.52 7.75
C VAL A 47 -11.24 0.49 8.78
N ASN A 48 -10.62 -0.69 8.76
CA ASN A 48 -10.90 -1.75 9.74
C ASN A 48 -10.15 -1.53 11.07
N SER A 49 -10.31 -2.42 12.04
CA SER A 49 -9.67 -2.34 13.36
C SER A 49 -8.14 -2.46 13.32
N TYR A 50 -7.57 -2.93 12.21
CA TYR A 50 -6.14 -3.00 11.97
C TYR A 50 -5.60 -1.73 11.30
N GLY A 51 -6.43 -0.71 11.07
CA GLY A 51 -6.02 0.50 10.37
C GLY A 51 -5.93 0.33 8.84
N GLU A 52 -6.35 -0.81 8.30
CA GLU A 52 -6.26 -1.08 6.87
C GLU A 52 -7.44 -0.49 6.12
N THR A 53 -7.17 0.03 4.94
CA THR A 53 -8.17 0.25 3.87
C THR A 53 -8.32 -1.04 3.05
N PRO A 54 -9.34 -1.16 2.18
CA PRO A 54 -9.42 -2.31 1.27
C PRO A 54 -8.19 -2.46 0.37
N LEU A 55 -7.57 -1.35 -0.05
CA LEU A 55 -6.32 -1.38 -0.81
C LEU A 55 -5.21 -2.04 0.01
N LEU A 56 -4.98 -1.60 1.26
CA LEU A 56 -4.01 -2.22 2.15
C LEU A 56 -4.28 -3.71 2.34
N ALA A 57 -5.53 -4.10 2.61
CA ALA A 57 -5.91 -5.50 2.76
C ALA A 57 -5.60 -6.34 1.50
N ALA A 58 -5.82 -5.80 0.29
CA ALA A 58 -5.48 -6.46 -0.96
C ALA A 58 -3.96 -6.62 -1.15
N VAL A 59 -3.17 -5.58 -0.82
CA VAL A 59 -1.70 -5.64 -0.89
C VAL A 59 -1.13 -6.64 0.11
N THR A 60 -1.54 -6.56 1.38
CA THR A 60 -1.08 -7.47 2.45
C THR A 60 -1.43 -8.93 2.14
N SER A 61 -2.58 -9.17 1.51
CA SER A 61 -3.04 -10.51 1.12
C SER A 61 -2.44 -11.02 -0.20
N GLY A 62 -1.65 -10.20 -0.89
CA GLY A 62 -0.95 -10.57 -2.12
C GLY A 62 -1.80 -10.64 -3.39
N HIS A 63 -3.02 -10.09 -3.36
CA HIS A 63 -3.91 -10.04 -4.54
C HIS A 63 -3.56 -8.84 -5.42
N THR A 64 -2.40 -8.89 -6.07
CA THR A 64 -1.81 -7.74 -6.79
C THR A 64 -2.72 -7.16 -7.88
N ALA A 65 -3.36 -8.00 -8.69
CA ALA A 65 -4.29 -7.54 -9.73
C ALA A 65 -5.50 -6.77 -9.16
N LEU A 66 -5.98 -7.19 -7.98
CA LEU A 66 -7.04 -6.48 -7.28
C LEU A 66 -6.53 -5.19 -6.63
N ALA A 67 -5.31 -5.20 -6.07
CA ALA A 67 -4.68 -4.00 -5.55
C ALA A 67 -4.49 -2.93 -6.64
N SER A 68 -4.01 -3.31 -7.83
CA SER A 68 -3.88 -2.41 -8.99
C SER A 68 -5.23 -1.81 -9.42
N GLU A 69 -6.29 -2.63 -9.44
CA GLU A 69 -7.64 -2.14 -9.74
C GLU A 69 -8.13 -1.12 -8.69
N LEU A 70 -7.95 -1.43 -7.40
CA LEU A 70 -8.34 -0.52 -6.32
C LEU A 70 -7.52 0.78 -6.34
N LEU A 71 -6.22 0.70 -6.63
CA LEU A 71 -5.35 1.85 -6.79
C LEU A 71 -5.87 2.76 -7.92
N ARG A 72 -6.19 2.19 -9.08
CA ARG A 72 -6.80 2.90 -10.21
C ARG A 72 -8.10 3.59 -9.80
N CYS A 73 -9.03 2.87 -9.15
CA CYS A 73 -10.30 3.42 -8.68
C CYS A 73 -10.12 4.56 -7.66
N CYS A 74 -9.16 4.44 -6.73
CA CYS A 74 -8.85 5.49 -5.77
C CYS A 74 -8.30 6.75 -6.46
N SER A 75 -7.34 6.60 -7.38
CA SER A 75 -6.76 7.71 -8.12
C SER A 75 -7.80 8.44 -8.97
N GLU A 76 -8.67 7.71 -9.67
CA GLU A 76 -9.73 8.30 -10.52
C GLU A 76 -10.82 9.02 -9.71
N SER A 77 -11.05 8.62 -8.46
CA SER A 77 -12.03 9.25 -7.56
C SER A 77 -11.48 10.38 -6.70
N GLY A 78 -10.21 10.76 -6.87
CA GLY A 78 -9.57 11.78 -6.03
C GLY A 78 -9.39 11.34 -4.57
N LEU A 79 -9.32 10.04 -4.30
CA LEU A 79 -9.12 9.47 -2.95
C LEU A 79 -7.63 9.30 -2.63
N GLY A 80 -6.80 10.29 -2.96
CA GLY A 80 -5.34 10.26 -2.72
C GLY A 80 -5.01 10.00 -1.25
N ASP A 81 -5.72 10.66 -0.33
CA ASP A 81 -5.55 10.48 1.12
C ASP A 81 -5.80 9.03 1.58
N VAL A 82 -6.65 8.28 0.88
CA VAL A 82 -6.94 6.87 1.18
C VAL A 82 -5.77 5.99 0.78
N ILE A 83 -5.11 6.28 -0.35
CA ILE A 83 -3.92 5.57 -0.83
C ILE A 83 -2.77 5.73 0.18
N LEU A 84 -2.63 6.93 0.76
CA LEU A 84 -1.56 7.28 1.71
C LEU A 84 -1.76 6.72 3.12
N LYS A 85 -2.88 6.04 3.40
CA LYS A 85 -3.15 5.49 4.74
C LYS A 85 -2.09 4.48 5.17
N GLN A 86 -1.81 4.48 6.46
CA GLN A 86 -0.98 3.51 7.15
C GLN A 86 -1.86 2.63 8.04
N ASP A 87 -1.49 1.35 8.13
CA ASP A 87 -2.09 0.40 9.05
C ASP A 87 -1.69 0.66 10.51
N GLY A 88 -2.13 -0.23 11.41
CA GLY A 88 -1.82 -0.20 12.83
C GLY A 88 -0.33 -0.36 13.15
N SER A 89 0.52 -0.75 12.21
CA SER A 89 1.98 -0.83 12.33
C SER A 89 2.69 0.39 11.72
N GLY A 90 1.94 1.37 11.20
CA GLY A 90 2.50 2.51 10.48
C GLY A 90 2.91 2.17 9.04
N CYS A 91 2.59 0.98 8.54
CA CYS A 91 2.94 0.56 7.19
C CYS A 91 1.85 0.99 6.19
N ASN A 92 2.25 1.66 5.11
CA ASN A 92 1.35 1.91 3.97
C ASN A 92 1.44 0.79 2.93
N ALA A 93 0.68 0.91 1.83
CA ALA A 93 0.65 -0.08 0.76
C ALA A 93 2.05 -0.37 0.18
N LEU A 94 2.91 0.66 0.06
CA LEU A 94 4.25 0.50 -0.49
C LEU A 94 5.17 -0.29 0.45
N HIS A 95 5.10 -0.08 1.77
CA HIS A 95 5.84 -0.90 2.73
C HIS A 95 5.50 -2.38 2.56
N HIS A 96 4.21 -2.72 2.49
CA HIS A 96 3.76 -4.11 2.35
C HIS A 96 4.08 -4.70 0.98
N ALA A 97 3.92 -3.95 -0.11
CA ALA A 97 4.27 -4.44 -1.45
C ALA A 97 5.75 -4.83 -1.53
N ILE A 98 6.63 -3.97 -1.00
CA ILE A 98 8.07 -4.25 -0.94
C ILE A 98 8.34 -5.41 0.02
N ARG A 99 7.76 -5.42 1.23
CA ARG A 99 7.99 -6.46 2.25
C ARG A 99 7.47 -7.85 1.85
N CYS A 100 6.38 -7.93 1.09
CA CYS A 100 5.84 -9.19 0.58
C CYS A 100 6.45 -9.63 -0.76
N GLY A 101 7.13 -8.71 -1.48
CA GLY A 101 7.92 -9.05 -2.67
C GLY A 101 7.17 -8.82 -3.98
N HIS A 102 6.09 -8.06 -3.93
CA HIS A 102 5.26 -7.69 -5.07
C HIS A 102 5.92 -6.54 -5.85
N LYS A 103 7.05 -6.83 -6.50
CA LYS A 103 7.91 -5.81 -7.13
C LYS A 103 7.15 -4.94 -8.14
N ASP A 104 6.39 -5.57 -9.04
CA ASP A 104 5.61 -4.88 -10.06
C ASP A 104 4.57 -3.93 -9.44
N LEU A 105 3.87 -4.40 -8.39
CA LEU A 105 2.91 -3.58 -7.66
C LEU A 105 3.60 -2.43 -6.91
N ALA A 106 4.79 -2.66 -6.35
CA ALA A 106 5.56 -1.61 -5.70
C ALA A 106 5.96 -0.51 -6.69
N LEU A 107 6.43 -0.88 -7.89
CA LEU A 107 6.74 0.06 -8.98
C LEU A 107 5.48 0.81 -9.46
N GLU A 108 4.34 0.13 -9.55
CA GLU A 108 3.06 0.76 -9.87
C GLU A 108 2.63 1.78 -8.82
N LEU A 109 2.71 1.41 -7.53
CA LEU A 109 2.42 2.30 -6.41
C LEU A 109 3.31 3.54 -6.42
N ILE A 110 4.62 3.35 -6.65
CA ILE A 110 5.58 4.47 -6.78
C ILE A 110 5.21 5.40 -7.93
N ALA A 111 4.85 4.84 -9.10
CA ALA A 111 4.52 5.65 -10.26
C ALA A 111 3.20 6.41 -10.13
N LYS A 112 2.20 5.81 -9.43
CA LYS A 112 0.87 6.39 -9.26
C LYS A 112 0.78 7.35 -8.08
N GLU A 113 1.47 7.06 -6.99
CA GLU A 113 1.43 7.86 -5.76
C GLU A 113 2.82 7.93 -5.10
N PRO A 114 3.73 8.79 -5.61
CA PRO A 114 5.09 8.93 -5.08
C PRO A 114 5.13 9.32 -3.60
N ALA A 115 4.10 9.98 -3.06
CA ALA A 115 4.10 10.40 -1.65
C ALA A 115 4.04 9.22 -0.67
N LEU A 116 3.72 7.99 -1.13
CA LEU A 116 3.88 6.76 -0.34
C LEU A 116 5.32 6.55 0.16
N SER A 117 6.33 7.07 -0.55
CA SER A 117 7.75 6.91 -0.22
C SER A 117 8.20 7.70 1.01
N ARG A 118 7.41 8.72 1.41
CA ARG A 118 7.75 9.65 2.50
C ARG A 118 7.46 9.10 3.89
N ALA A 119 6.59 8.10 3.97
CA ALA A 119 6.16 7.49 5.22
C ALA A 119 7.27 6.66 5.88
N VAL A 120 7.24 6.59 7.22
CA VAL A 120 8.01 5.63 8.01
C VAL A 120 7.05 4.86 8.90
N ASN A 121 7.30 3.56 9.07
CA ASN A 121 6.52 2.73 9.97
C ASN A 121 6.92 2.92 11.44
N LYS A 122 6.26 2.19 12.37
CA LYS A 122 6.54 2.27 13.81
C LYS A 122 7.95 1.80 14.22
N ASP A 123 8.64 1.06 13.36
CA ASP A 123 10.03 0.62 13.56
C ASP A 123 11.04 1.61 12.95
N ASN A 124 10.58 2.78 12.50
CA ASN A 124 11.35 3.78 11.74
C ASN A 124 11.94 3.22 10.44
N GLU A 125 11.25 2.29 9.78
CA GLU A 125 11.64 1.81 8.46
C GLU A 125 10.87 2.57 7.39
N SER A 126 11.60 3.21 6.47
CA SER A 126 11.05 3.73 5.23
C SER A 126 10.88 2.62 4.18
N PRO A 127 10.05 2.83 3.14
CA PRO A 127 10.02 1.95 1.98
C PRO A 127 11.40 1.77 1.33
N MET A 128 12.22 2.83 1.28
CA MET A 128 13.56 2.80 0.70
C MET A 128 14.49 1.88 1.52
N PHE A 129 14.43 1.97 2.85
CA PHE A 129 15.19 1.08 3.73
C PHE A 129 14.77 -0.38 3.54
N ILE A 130 13.47 -0.67 3.46
CA ILE A 130 12.99 -2.04 3.22
C ILE A 130 13.45 -2.55 1.85
N ALA A 131 13.40 -1.73 0.80
CA ALA A 131 13.85 -2.11 -0.54
C ALA A 131 15.35 -2.48 -0.54
N MET A 132 16.18 -1.70 0.15
CA MET A 132 17.60 -1.99 0.30
C MET A 132 17.85 -3.29 1.09
N MET A 133 17.16 -3.47 2.23
CA MET A 133 17.27 -4.69 3.04
C MET A 133 16.83 -5.95 2.28
N ARG A 134 16.00 -5.79 1.25
CA ARG A 134 15.52 -6.87 0.38
C ARG A 134 16.34 -7.05 -0.91
N ASP A 135 17.37 -6.23 -1.13
CA ASP A 135 18.16 -6.19 -2.37
C ASP A 135 17.29 -5.97 -3.62
N PHE A 136 16.32 -5.06 -3.52
CA PHE A 136 15.44 -4.68 -4.63
C PHE A 136 15.96 -3.40 -5.28
N ALA A 137 17.09 -3.53 -5.98
CA ALA A 137 17.81 -2.41 -6.60
C ALA A 137 16.92 -1.55 -7.49
N ASP A 138 16.06 -2.16 -8.31
CA ASP A 138 15.10 -1.47 -9.19
C ASP A 138 14.14 -0.55 -8.43
N ILE A 139 13.59 -1.02 -7.32
CA ILE A 139 12.70 -0.24 -6.46
C ILE A 139 13.49 0.82 -5.69
N PHE A 140 14.67 0.47 -5.18
CA PHE A 140 15.54 1.40 -4.48
C PHE A 140 15.91 2.60 -5.36
N GLU A 141 16.38 2.37 -6.59
CA GLU A 141 16.71 3.42 -7.55
C GLU A 141 15.50 4.31 -7.86
N LYS A 142 14.31 3.71 -8.00
CA LYS A 142 13.08 4.48 -8.18
C LYS A 142 12.73 5.36 -6.99
N LEU A 143 12.96 4.89 -5.76
CA LEU A 143 12.72 5.66 -4.55
C LEU A 143 13.77 6.78 -4.38
N LEU A 144 15.03 6.49 -4.68
CA LEU A 144 16.13 7.46 -4.62
C LEU A 144 15.90 8.64 -5.58
N ALA A 145 15.26 8.39 -6.72
CA ALA A 145 14.90 9.42 -7.69
C ALA A 145 13.71 10.32 -7.28
N ILE A 146 12.99 10.01 -6.19
CA ILE A 146 11.83 10.81 -5.74
C ILE A 146 12.29 11.85 -4.71
N PRO A 147 12.06 13.16 -4.96
CA PRO A 147 12.31 14.18 -3.96
C PRO A 147 11.52 13.91 -2.67
N ASP A 148 12.17 14.08 -1.52
CA ASP A 148 11.61 13.85 -0.19
C ASP A 148 11.30 12.39 0.18
N SER A 149 11.69 11.40 -0.61
CA SER A 149 11.57 9.99 -0.18
C SER A 149 12.36 9.78 1.11
N SER A 150 11.75 9.11 2.09
CA SER A 150 12.43 8.85 3.35
C SER A 150 13.53 7.81 3.15
N ASP A 151 14.74 8.10 3.61
CA ASP A 151 15.87 7.17 3.68
C ASP A 151 16.03 6.56 5.07
N VAL A 152 15.14 6.89 6.03
CA VAL A 152 15.25 6.48 7.43
C VAL A 152 15.11 4.97 7.57
N GLY A 153 15.90 4.38 8.46
CA GLY A 153 15.87 2.98 8.82
C GLY A 153 15.91 2.76 10.33
N CYS A 154 15.70 1.51 10.73
CA CYS A 154 15.70 1.15 12.14
C CYS A 154 17.10 1.30 12.76
N LYS A 155 17.15 1.55 14.07
CA LYS A 155 18.40 1.68 14.85
C LYS A 155 19.33 2.82 14.41
N GLY A 156 18.79 3.86 13.75
CA GLY A 156 19.57 5.02 13.30
C GLY A 156 20.39 4.76 12.04
N PHE A 157 20.27 3.58 11.43
CA PHE A 157 20.78 3.34 10.08
C PHE A 157 19.83 3.99 9.08
N ASN A 158 20.37 4.51 7.98
CA ASN A 158 19.58 4.92 6.83
C ASN A 158 19.73 3.88 5.71
N ALA A 159 18.99 4.04 4.62
CA ALA A 159 19.03 3.12 3.49
C ALA A 159 20.45 3.00 2.89
N LEU A 160 21.23 4.08 2.90
CA LEU A 160 22.64 4.05 2.45
C LEU A 160 23.52 3.20 3.38
N HIS A 161 23.33 3.29 4.70
CA HIS A 161 24.02 2.40 5.64
C HIS A 161 23.67 0.92 5.41
N ALA A 162 22.40 0.64 5.04
CA ALA A 162 21.99 -0.71 4.67
C ALA A 162 22.68 -1.18 3.37
N ALA A 163 22.90 -0.29 2.40
CA ALA A 163 23.60 -0.58 1.13
C ALA A 163 25.06 -1.00 1.35
N VAL A 164 25.77 -0.30 2.25
CA VAL A 164 27.15 -0.67 2.61
C VAL A 164 27.19 -2.05 3.26
N ARG A 165 26.17 -2.39 4.06
CA ARG A 165 26.10 -3.68 4.76
C ARG A 165 25.71 -4.85 3.83
N SER A 166 24.95 -4.60 2.77
CA SER A 166 24.51 -5.63 1.82
C SER A 166 25.58 -6.02 0.78
N GLY A 167 26.72 -5.33 0.74
CA GLY A 167 27.87 -5.74 -0.09
C GLY A 167 27.90 -5.15 -1.50
N ASN A 168 27.01 -4.20 -1.82
CA ASN A 168 26.95 -3.49 -3.12
C ASN A 168 27.62 -2.10 -3.05
N ALA A 169 28.87 -2.03 -2.58
CA ALA A 169 29.68 -0.80 -2.59
C ALA A 169 30.19 -0.40 -4.00
N GLY A 170 29.38 -0.62 -5.04
CA GLY A 170 29.81 -0.58 -6.45
C GLY A 170 29.57 0.70 -7.24
N GLU A 171 28.51 1.49 -6.98
CA GLU A 171 28.08 2.50 -7.98
C GLU A 171 27.49 3.83 -7.44
N ILE A 172 27.68 4.18 -6.16
CA ILE A 172 27.13 5.45 -5.63
C ILE A 172 28.07 6.63 -5.93
N LEU A 173 27.90 7.27 -7.09
CA LEU A 173 28.22 8.67 -7.37
C LEU A 173 27.03 9.56 -6.98
#